data_AF-B3EFP9-F1
#
_entry.id   AF-B3EFP9-F1
#
_cell.length_a   1.000
_cell.length_b   1.000
_cell.length_c   1.000
_cell.angle_alpha   90.00
_cell.angle_beta   90.00
_cell.angle_gamma   90.00
#
_symmetry.space_group_name_H-M   'P 1'
#
loop_
_entity.id
_entity.type
_entity.pdbx_description
1 polymer ?
#
loop_
_entity_poly.entity_id
_entity_poly.type
_entity_poly.pdbx_seq_one_letter_code
_entity_poly.pdbx_strand_id
1 'polypeptide(L)'
;MLKDALGGYRGTAEEITKGIDRHPEHAEGWYDRANAKSSTGDFTGAVADYTMALKLGLRFREAVMAYGNRAIARAELGEIDGAIEDCSAIIERRPNNKRLLCTAFMQRALLKEKKGDSEGAAGDRKIAALVSPRT
;
A
#
# COMPACT_ATOMS: atom_id res chain seq x y z
N MET A 1 8.03 -26.65 2.97
CA MET A 1 7.91 -25.53 3.93
C MET A 1 7.52 -24.29 3.12
N LEU A 2 6.37 -23.66 3.35
CA LEU A 2 5.86 -22.55 2.50
C LEU A 2 5.48 -21.29 3.28
N LYS A 3 5.90 -21.18 4.54
CA LYS A 3 5.82 -19.93 5.31
C LYS A 3 7.19 -19.64 5.87
N ASP A 4 7.67 -18.41 5.73
CA ASP A 4 8.80 -17.97 6.54
C ASP A 4 8.37 -17.76 8.00
N ALA A 5 9.33 -17.46 8.89
CA ALA A 5 9.07 -17.27 10.31
C ALA A 5 8.08 -16.12 10.62
N LEU A 6 7.66 -15.34 9.60
CA LEU A 6 6.70 -14.25 9.70
C LEU A 6 5.36 -14.57 9.03
N GLY A 7 5.17 -15.78 8.49
CA GLY A 7 3.92 -16.24 7.89
C GLY A 7 3.75 -15.91 6.40
N GLY A 8 4.74 -15.29 5.76
CA GLY A 8 4.72 -14.93 4.34
C GLY A 8 4.95 -16.13 3.43
N TYR A 9 4.20 -16.20 2.33
CA TYR A 9 4.38 -17.21 1.29
C TYR A 9 5.56 -16.79 0.40
N ARG A 10 6.77 -17.20 0.76
CA ARG A 10 7.94 -17.10 -0.13
C ARG A 10 7.81 -18.16 -1.22
N GLY A 11 7.41 -17.76 -2.43
CA GLY A 11 7.26 -18.67 -3.57
C GLY A 11 6.92 -17.96 -4.88
N THR A 12 6.90 -18.71 -5.97
CA THR A 12 6.39 -18.26 -7.27
C THR A 12 4.90 -17.86 -7.17
N ALA A 13 4.39 -17.09 -8.13
CA ALA A 13 2.96 -16.71 -8.16
C ALA A 13 2.02 -17.94 -8.07
N GLU A 14 2.45 -19.08 -8.60
CA GLU A 14 1.71 -20.35 -8.53
C GLU A 14 1.67 -20.92 -7.11
N GLU A 15 2.78 -20.88 -6.38
CA GLU A 15 2.87 -21.36 -5.00
C GLU A 15 2.05 -20.48 -4.04
N ILE A 16 2.10 -19.15 -4.24
CA ILE A 16 1.27 -18.21 -3.49
C ILE A 16 -0.21 -18.47 -3.76
N THR A 17 -0.59 -18.68 -5.03
CA THR A 17 -1.99 -18.98 -5.39
C THR A 17 -2.49 -20.26 -4.74
N LYS A 18 -1.73 -21.35 -4.83
CA LYS A 18 -2.07 -22.61 -4.11
C LYS A 18 -2.15 -22.40 -2.60
N GLY A 19 -1.35 -21.50 -2.04
CA GLY A 19 -1.37 -21.10 -0.63
C GLY A 19 -2.64 -20.37 -0.23
N ILE A 20 -3.13 -19.46 -1.09
CA ILE A 20 -4.40 -18.76 -0.94
C ILE A 20 -5.57 -19.74 -1.09
N ASP A 21 -5.55 -20.63 -2.08
CA ASP A 21 -6.66 -21.58 -2.31
C ASP A 21 -6.89 -22.51 -1.11
N ARG A 22 -5.81 -22.90 -0.42
CA ARG A 22 -5.91 -23.71 0.82
C ARG A 22 -6.35 -22.90 2.03
N HIS A 23 -6.03 -21.61 2.08
CA HIS A 23 -6.29 -20.74 3.22
C HIS A 23 -6.68 -19.33 2.76
N PRO A 24 -7.87 -19.17 2.16
CA PRO A 24 -8.29 -17.89 1.58
C PRO A 24 -8.51 -16.81 2.63
N GLU A 25 -8.63 -17.18 3.91
CA GLU A 25 -8.76 -16.30 5.06
C GLU A 25 -7.44 -15.65 5.51
N HIS A 26 -6.28 -16.15 5.08
CA HIS A 26 -4.99 -15.58 5.47
C HIS A 26 -4.63 -14.37 4.62
N ALA A 27 -4.65 -13.18 5.24
CA ALA A 27 -4.36 -11.90 4.59
C ALA A 27 -2.97 -11.84 3.94
N GLU A 28 -1.97 -12.52 4.51
CA GLU A 28 -0.58 -12.50 4.05
C GLU A 28 -0.42 -13.06 2.64
N GLY A 29 -1.13 -14.14 2.29
CA GLY A 29 -1.07 -14.73 0.96
C GLY A 29 -1.55 -13.76 -0.12
N TRP A 30 -2.66 -13.05 0.16
CA TRP A 30 -3.18 -12.02 -0.73
C TRP A 30 -2.20 -10.84 -0.86
N TYR A 31 -1.60 -10.39 0.24
CA TYR A 31 -0.59 -9.33 0.21
C TYR A 31 0.64 -9.72 -0.61
N ASP A 32 1.15 -10.94 -0.44
CA ASP A 32 2.31 -11.44 -1.19
C ASP A 32 2.02 -11.55 -2.69
N ARG A 33 0.81 -12.04 -3.05
CA ARG A 33 0.40 -12.10 -4.47
C ARG A 33 0.24 -10.71 -5.07
N ALA A 34 -0.29 -9.75 -4.31
CA ALA A 34 -0.40 -8.36 -4.73
C ALA A 34 0.96 -7.73 -5.02
N ASN A 35 1.97 -7.99 -4.18
CA ASN A 35 3.34 -7.54 -4.41
C ASN A 35 3.92 -8.12 -5.72
N ALA A 36 3.72 -9.42 -5.96
CA ALA A 36 4.19 -10.09 -7.17
C ALA A 36 3.48 -9.59 -8.45
N LYS A 37 2.18 -9.32 -8.38
CA LYS A 37 1.43 -8.72 -9.49
C LYS A 37 1.85 -7.29 -9.76
N SER A 38 2.05 -6.50 -8.71
CA SER A 38 2.53 -5.13 -8.83
C SER A 38 3.92 -5.05 -9.46
N SER A 39 4.82 -5.99 -9.15
CA SER A 39 6.17 -6.01 -9.74
C SER A 39 6.21 -6.45 -11.19
N THR A 40 5.17 -7.15 -11.66
CA THR A 40 5.00 -7.60 -13.05
C THR A 40 4.08 -6.69 -13.86
N GLY A 41 3.58 -5.59 -13.27
CA GLY A 41 2.73 -4.60 -13.95
C GLY A 41 1.25 -4.96 -14.01
N ASP A 42 0.81 -6.06 -13.39
CA ASP A 42 -0.61 -6.37 -13.20
C ASP A 42 -1.17 -5.54 -12.04
N PHE A 43 -1.32 -4.23 -12.29
CA PHE A 43 -1.81 -3.30 -11.28
C PHE A 43 -3.27 -3.56 -10.90
N THR A 44 -4.12 -3.95 -11.85
CA THR A 44 -5.52 -4.30 -11.59
C THR A 44 -5.63 -5.48 -10.63
N GLY A 45 -4.88 -6.55 -10.90
CA GLY A 45 -4.84 -7.71 -10.02
C GLY A 45 -4.18 -7.41 -8.67
N ALA A 46 -3.16 -6.54 -8.64
CA ALA A 46 -2.53 -6.11 -7.40
C ALA A 46 -3.49 -5.33 -6.51
N VAL A 47 -4.26 -4.38 -7.06
CA VAL A 47 -5.26 -3.62 -6.31
C VAL A 47 -6.33 -4.54 -5.71
N ALA A 48 -6.81 -5.52 -6.47
CA ALA A 48 -7.77 -6.51 -5.98
C ALA A 48 -7.21 -7.32 -4.80
N ASP A 49 -5.98 -7.82 -4.93
CA ASP A 49 -5.36 -8.64 -3.90
C ASP A 49 -4.98 -7.83 -2.64
N TYR A 50 -4.44 -6.61 -2.78
CA TYR A 50 -4.22 -5.71 -1.63
C TYR A 50 -5.54 -5.40 -0.91
N THR A 51 -6.62 -5.20 -1.66
CA THR A 51 -7.94 -4.94 -1.09
C THR A 51 -8.43 -6.12 -0.27
N MET A 52 -8.25 -7.34 -0.78
CA MET A 52 -8.62 -8.54 -0.03
C MET A 52 -7.75 -8.72 1.23
N ALA A 53 -6.43 -8.52 1.12
CA ALA A 53 -5.52 -8.59 2.26
C ALA A 53 -5.91 -7.60 3.38
N LEU A 54 -6.16 -6.34 3.01
CA LEU A 54 -6.59 -5.29 3.95
C LEU A 54 -7.95 -5.62 4.59
N LYS A 55 -8.88 -6.21 3.84
CA LYS A 55 -10.20 -6.64 4.34
C LYS A 55 -10.10 -7.80 5.33
N LEU A 56 -9.22 -8.77 5.07
CA LEU A 56 -9.00 -9.93 5.93
C LEU A 56 -8.25 -9.58 7.23
N GLY A 57 -7.57 -8.44 7.24
CA GLY A 57 -6.88 -7.92 8.42
C GLY A 57 -5.38 -8.22 8.38
N LEU A 58 -4.62 -7.25 7.89
CA LEU A 58 -3.17 -7.26 8.00
C LEU A 58 -2.74 -6.70 9.37
N ARG A 59 -1.62 -7.23 9.87
CA ARG A 59 -0.88 -6.59 10.97
C ARG A 59 -0.52 -5.15 10.60
N PHE A 60 -0.36 -4.29 11.61
CA PHE A 60 -0.25 -2.84 11.41
C PHE A 60 0.81 -2.44 10.37
N ARG A 61 2.00 -3.04 10.43
CA ARG A 61 3.11 -2.70 9.53
C ARG A 61 2.78 -3.08 8.09
N GLU A 62 2.28 -4.29 7.90
CA GLU A 62 1.89 -4.86 6.62
C GLU A 62 0.70 -4.09 6.02
N ALA A 63 -0.27 -3.69 6.84
CA ALA A 63 -1.38 -2.84 6.42
C ALA A 63 -0.88 -1.49 5.87
N VAL A 64 0.05 -0.82 6.58
CA VAL A 64 0.62 0.45 6.11
C VAL A 64 1.35 0.29 4.78
N MET A 65 2.10 -0.82 4.61
CA MET A 65 2.76 -1.12 3.33
C MET A 65 1.76 -1.44 2.21
N ALA A 66 0.71 -2.20 2.52
CA ALA A 66 -0.35 -2.54 1.56
C ALA A 66 -1.11 -1.30 1.06
N TYR A 67 -1.44 -0.35 1.95
CA TYR A 67 -2.00 0.94 1.51
C TYR A 67 -1.04 1.70 0.61
N GLY A 68 0.26 1.76 0.94
CA GLY A 68 1.25 2.46 0.11
C GLY A 68 1.39 1.85 -1.28
N ASN A 69 1.50 0.52 -1.36
CA ASN A 69 1.62 -0.17 -2.64
C ASN A 69 0.32 -0.12 -3.45
N ARG A 70 -0.85 -0.22 -2.79
CA ARG A 70 -2.15 -0.08 -3.46
C ARG A 70 -2.34 1.34 -3.99
N ALA A 71 -1.88 2.37 -3.28
CA ALA A 71 -1.91 3.75 -3.76
C ALA A 71 -1.09 3.90 -5.05
N ILE A 72 0.11 3.31 -5.12
CA ILE A 72 0.95 3.31 -6.32
C ILE A 72 0.23 2.60 -7.47
N ALA A 73 -0.24 1.37 -7.25
CA ALA A 73 -0.94 0.59 -8.28
C ALA A 73 -2.19 1.33 -8.80
N ARG A 74 -2.96 1.97 -7.92
CA ARG A 74 -4.10 2.82 -8.29
C ARG A 74 -3.68 4.04 -9.10
N ALA A 75 -2.57 4.69 -8.73
CA ALA A 75 -2.04 5.83 -9.46
C ALA A 75 -1.62 5.48 -10.90
N GLU A 76 -1.02 4.30 -11.10
CA GLU A 76 -0.67 3.73 -12.41
C GLU A 76 -1.92 3.43 -13.26
N LEU A 77 -3.00 2.97 -12.63
CA LEU A 77 -4.30 2.77 -13.28
C LEU A 77 -5.07 4.08 -13.54
N GLY A 78 -4.58 5.23 -13.06
CA GLY A 78 -5.29 6.50 -13.14
C GLY A 78 -6.43 6.65 -12.12
N GLU A 79 -6.56 5.75 -11.16
CA GLU A 79 -7.53 5.79 -10.05
C GLU A 79 -7.05 6.75 -8.95
N ILE A 80 -6.93 8.04 -9.29
CA ILE A 80 -6.28 9.05 -8.44
C ILE A 80 -6.99 9.22 -7.09
N ASP A 81 -8.32 9.17 -7.06
CA ASP A 81 -9.09 9.31 -5.83
C ASP A 81 -8.83 8.17 -4.85
N GLY A 82 -8.85 6.92 -5.35
CA GLY A 82 -8.53 5.76 -4.53
C GLY A 82 -7.08 5.77 -4.03
N ALA A 83 -6.15 6.32 -4.81
CA ALA A 83 -4.76 6.47 -4.36
C ALA A 83 -4.60 7.53 -3.25
N ILE A 84 -5.38 8.62 -3.32
CA ILE A 84 -5.42 9.66 -2.27
C ILE A 84 -6.03 9.09 -0.98
N GLU A 85 -7.09 8.30 -1.09
CA GLU A 85 -7.71 7.59 0.05
C GLU A 85 -6.71 6.67 0.74
N ASP A 86 -5.95 5.89 -0.03
CA ASP A 86 -4.94 4.98 0.53
C ASP A 86 -3.82 5.73 1.26
N CYS A 87 -3.35 6.85 0.71
CA CYS A 87 -2.37 7.69 1.41
C CYS A 87 -2.96 8.30 2.70
N SER A 88 -4.24 8.67 2.68
CA SER A 88 -4.95 9.19 3.87
C SER A 88 -5.09 8.13 4.95
N ALA A 89 -5.37 6.89 4.56
CA ALA A 89 -5.45 5.74 5.45
C ALA A 89 -4.11 5.48 6.19
N ILE A 90 -2.96 5.73 5.57
CA ILE A 90 -1.64 5.66 6.22
C ILE A 90 -1.49 6.76 7.27
N ILE A 91 -1.86 8.00 6.91
CA ILE A 91 -1.73 9.18 7.77
C ILE A 91 -2.61 9.04 9.02
N GLU A 92 -3.86 8.59 8.85
CA GLU A 92 -4.83 8.38 9.93
C GLU A 92 -4.38 7.32 10.94
N ARG A 93 -3.64 6.31 10.48
CA ARG A 93 -3.06 5.26 11.33
C ARG A 93 -1.90 5.76 12.20
N ARG A 94 -1.41 6.98 11.96
CA ARG A 94 -0.34 7.64 12.73
C ARG A 94 0.85 6.71 13.02
N PRO A 95 1.51 6.14 11.99
CA PRO A 95 2.69 5.33 12.23
C PRO A 95 3.77 6.14 12.95
N ASN A 96 4.35 5.57 14.02
CA ASN A 96 5.46 6.18 14.77
C ASN A 96 6.68 6.49 13.89
N ASN A 97 6.78 5.82 12.73
CA ASN A 97 7.81 6.08 11.75
C ASN A 97 7.51 7.37 10.98
N LYS A 98 8.17 8.46 11.39
CA LYS A 98 8.09 9.77 10.74
C LYS A 98 8.43 9.75 9.24
N ARG A 99 9.27 8.82 8.80
CA ARG A 99 9.60 8.66 7.37
C ARG A 99 8.39 8.16 6.59
N LEU A 100 7.64 7.20 7.13
CA LEU A 100 6.40 6.73 6.50
C LEU A 100 5.36 7.85 6.41
N LEU A 101 5.20 8.65 7.48
CA LEU A 101 4.33 9.83 7.45
C LEU A 101 4.77 10.83 6.38
N CYS A 102 6.06 11.17 6.34
CA CYS A 102 6.62 12.08 5.34
C CYS A 102 6.34 11.58 3.92
N THR A 103 6.63 10.31 3.62
CA THR A 103 6.36 9.69 2.32
C THR A 103 4.86 9.71 1.98
N ALA A 104 3.97 9.39 2.91
CA ALA A 104 2.53 9.40 2.66
C ALA A 104 2.00 10.81 2.33
N PHE A 105 2.46 11.84 3.05
CA PHE A 105 2.12 13.23 2.73
C PHE A 105 2.68 13.65 1.37
N MET A 106 3.94 13.32 1.05
CA MET A 106 4.52 13.63 -0.25
C MET A 106 3.76 12.96 -1.40
N GLN A 107 3.43 11.67 -1.27
CA GLN A 107 2.67 10.94 -2.29
C GLN A 107 1.26 11.51 -2.46
N ARG A 108 0.56 11.80 -1.36
CA ARG A 108 -0.77 12.43 -1.43
C ARG A 108 -0.71 13.81 -2.07
N ALA A 109 0.33 14.59 -1.82
CA ALA A 109 0.53 15.89 -2.46
C ALA A 109 0.69 15.76 -3.99
N LEU A 110 1.48 14.79 -4.46
CA LEU A 110 1.66 14.53 -5.89
C LEU A 110 0.33 14.11 -6.55
N LEU A 111 -0.44 13.24 -5.89
CA LEU A 111 -1.73 12.78 -6.39
C LEU A 111 -2.76 13.91 -6.43
N LYS A 112 -2.80 14.76 -5.41
CA LYS A 112 -3.66 15.97 -5.37
C LYS A 112 -3.29 16.95 -6.47
N GLU A 113 -2.01 17.18 -6.72
CA GLU A 113 -1.55 18.02 -7.83
C GLU A 113 -2.02 17.44 -9.18
N LYS A 114 -1.89 16.12 -9.38
CA LYS A 114 -2.40 15.42 -10.59
C LYS A 114 -3.93 15.53 -10.73
N LYS A 115 -4.65 15.66 -9.62
CA LYS A 115 -6.09 15.92 -9.57
C LYS A 115 -6.47 17.40 -9.77
N GLY A 116 -5.49 18.32 -9.76
CA GLY A 116 -5.73 19.77 -9.80
C GLY A 116 -6.01 20.42 -8.45
N ASP A 117 -5.85 19.71 -7.33
CA ASP A 117 -5.95 20.24 -5.97
C ASP A 117 -4.58 20.78 -5.49
N SER A 118 -4.16 21.91 -6.07
CA SER A 118 -2.86 22.53 -5.75
C SER A 118 -2.81 23.07 -4.31
N GLU A 119 -3.94 23.50 -3.73
CA GLU A 119 -4.01 23.96 -2.34
C GLU A 119 -3.79 22.80 -1.37
N GLY A 120 -4.53 21.70 -1.54
CA GLY A 120 -4.37 20.50 -0.73
C GLY A 120 -2.98 19.88 -0.88
N ALA A 121 -2.39 19.93 -2.08
CA ALA A 121 -1.02 19.49 -2.31
C ALA A 121 0.02 20.36 -1.58
N ALA A 122 -0.16 21.68 -1.57
CA ALA A 122 0.70 22.60 -0.81
C ALA A 122 0.61 22.34 0.70
N GLY A 123 -0.60 22.08 1.21
CA GLY A 123 -0.83 21.71 2.61
C GLY A 123 -0.06 20.44 3.00
N ASP A 124 -0.16 19.39 2.19
CA ASP A 124 0.54 18.13 2.44
C ASP A 124 2.07 18.29 2.38
N ARG A 125 2.61 19.05 1.41
CA ARG A 125 4.05 19.36 1.33
C ARG A 125 4.57 20.08 2.56
N LYS A 126 3.80 21.04 3.10
CA LYS A 126 4.15 21.76 4.33
C LYS A 126 4.24 20.80 5.52
N ILE A 127 3.28 19.89 5.67
CA ILE A 127 3.30 18.90 6.74
C ILE A 127 4.47 17.93 6.57
N ALA A 128 4.72 17.44 5.35
CA ALA A 128 5.85 16.57 5.04
C ALA A 128 7.19 17.17 5.49
N ALA A 129 7.42 18.45 5.21
CA ALA A 129 8.62 19.16 5.65
C ALA A 129 8.76 19.24 7.18
N LEU A 130 7.65 19.40 7.91
CA LEU A 130 7.65 19.45 9.38
C LEU A 130 7.94 18.09 10.03
N VAL A 131 7.48 16.99 9.41
CA VAL A 131 7.68 15.64 9.95
C VAL A 131 8.93 14.95 9.42
N SER A 132 9.63 15.56 8.45
CA SER A 132 10.85 14.99 7.87
C SER A 132 11.91 14.72 8.95
N PRO A 133 12.54 13.52 8.98
CA PRO A 133 13.64 13.25 9.90
C PRO A 133 14.79 14.23 9.62
N ARG A 134 15.30 14.90 10.67
CA ARG A 134 16.54 15.66 10.54
C ARG A 134 17.68 14.68 10.22
N THR A 135 18.51 15.05 9.24
CA THR A 135 19.73 14.34 8.84
C THR A 135 20.71 14.23 9.99
#